data_AF-A0A519RLV4-F1
#
_entry.id   AF-A0A519RLV4-F1
#
_cell.length_a   1.000
_cell.length_b   1.000
_cell.length_c   1.000
_cell.angle_alpha   90.00
_cell.angle_beta   90.00
_cell.angle_gamma   90.00
#
_symmetry.space_group_name_H-M   'P 1'
#
loop_
_entity.id
_entity.type
_entity.pdbx_description
1 polymer ?
#
loop_
_entity_poly.entity_id
_entity_poly.type
_entity_poly.pdbx_seq_one_letter_code
_entity_poly.pdbx_strand_id
1 'polypeptide(L)'
;MQEPIYYEVSFEIAREFIASWSDGEIASPAPISAAEITMMKAMLANAVITYNQLVNYKESYVIELSSYGVQYTPYYNKLGERIIWLNGFMLERYSSSYTEEDGDYTRGVVFGLDGGNYYFQTAINLAKQVISPVRINGFA
;
A
#
# COMPACT_ATOMS: atom_id res chain seq x y z
N MET A 1 -12.79 -14.90 -0.39
CA MET A 1 -11.48 -14.33 -0.01
C MET A 1 -11.70 -13.47 1.21
N GLN A 2 -10.89 -13.62 2.24
CA GLN A 2 -10.88 -12.72 3.38
C GLN A 2 -10.21 -11.41 2.95
N GLU A 3 -10.76 -10.26 3.33
CA GLU A 3 -10.16 -8.96 3.00
C GLU A 3 -8.88 -8.73 3.83
N PRO A 4 -7.88 -8.00 3.29
CA PRO A 4 -6.78 -7.49 4.10
C PRO A 4 -7.31 -6.54 5.18
N ILE A 5 -6.51 -6.33 6.22
CA ILE A 5 -6.79 -5.31 7.24
C ILE A 5 -6.23 -3.98 6.75
N TYR A 6 -7.01 -2.92 6.82
CA TYR A 6 -6.61 -1.58 6.34
C TYR A 6 -6.28 -0.66 7.51
N TYR A 7 -5.18 0.08 7.37
CA TYR A 7 -4.68 1.02 8.36
C TYR A 7 -4.52 2.39 7.71
N GLU A 8 -5.27 3.38 8.19
CA GLU A 8 -5.03 4.76 7.76
C GLU A 8 -3.79 5.27 8.48
N VAL A 9 -2.79 5.71 7.71
CA VAL A 9 -1.59 6.34 8.26
C VAL A 9 -1.66 7.82 7.94
N SER A 10 -1.42 8.66 8.95
CA SER A 10 -1.47 10.11 8.75
C SER A 10 -0.46 10.55 7.70
N PHE A 11 -0.80 11.63 6.99
CA PHE A 11 0.09 12.18 5.98
C PHE A 11 1.45 12.55 6.55
N GLU A 12 1.50 13.12 7.76
CA GLU A 12 2.72 13.51 8.44
C GLU A 12 3.66 12.33 8.67
N ILE A 13 3.11 11.17 9.05
CA ILE A 13 3.88 9.94 9.29
C ILE A 13 4.38 9.35 7.96
N ALA A 14 3.50 9.29 6.95
CA ALA A 14 3.82 8.65 5.68
C ALA A 14 4.63 9.54 4.72
N ARG A 15 4.71 10.86 4.97
CA ARG A 15 5.23 11.87 4.03
C ARG A 15 6.57 11.50 3.40
N GLU A 16 7.54 11.12 4.22
CA GLU A 16 8.91 10.85 3.76
C GLU A 16 8.97 9.58 2.90
N PHE A 17 8.20 8.56 3.28
CA PHE A 17 8.07 7.33 2.48
C PHE A 17 7.38 7.60 1.15
N ILE A 18 6.27 8.34 1.15
CA ILE A 18 5.57 8.70 -0.10
C ILE A 18 6.50 9.50 -1.01
N ALA A 19 7.21 10.51 -0.46
CA ALA A 19 8.14 11.33 -1.23
C ALA A 19 9.25 10.52 -1.91
N SER A 20 9.75 9.48 -1.25
CA SER A 20 10.79 8.60 -1.80
C SER A 20 10.31 7.80 -3.03
N TRP A 21 8.99 7.62 -3.15
CA TRP A 21 8.36 6.80 -4.20
C TRP A 21 7.66 7.60 -5.28
N SER A 22 7.22 8.82 -4.96
CA SER A 22 6.49 9.68 -5.87
C SER A 22 7.40 10.67 -6.60
N ASP A 23 8.72 10.45 -6.60
CA ASP A 23 9.73 11.42 -7.09
C ASP A 23 9.53 12.83 -6.51
N GLY A 24 9.09 12.91 -5.24
CA GLY A 24 8.81 14.17 -4.57
C GLY A 24 7.55 14.92 -5.05
N GLU A 25 6.67 14.29 -5.85
CA GLU A 25 5.39 14.86 -6.31
C GLU A 25 4.29 14.84 -5.23
N ILE A 26 4.62 15.24 -4.00
CA ILE A 26 3.65 15.40 -2.90
C ILE A 26 3.46 16.87 -2.56
N ALA A 27 2.23 17.27 -2.18
CA ALA A 27 1.91 18.64 -1.82
C ALA A 27 1.30 18.76 -0.42
N SER A 28 0.18 18.07 -0.16
CA SER A 28 -0.58 18.23 1.09
C SER A 28 -1.46 17.00 1.38
N PRO A 29 -1.92 16.80 2.64
CA PRO A 29 -2.92 15.78 2.93
C PRO A 29 -4.21 16.01 2.13
N ALA A 30 -4.88 14.93 1.77
CA ALA A 30 -6.20 14.98 1.13
C ALA A 30 -7.24 14.27 2.00
N PRO A 31 -8.49 14.75 2.06
CA PRO A 31 -9.56 14.00 2.70
C PRO A 31 -9.89 12.74 1.88
N ILE A 32 -10.41 11.71 2.54
CA ILE A 32 -10.97 10.52 1.90
C ILE A 32 -12.34 10.19 2.50
N SER A 33 -13.30 9.86 1.64
CA SER A 33 -14.65 9.46 2.03
C SER A 33 -14.78 7.94 2.13
N ALA A 34 -15.81 7.46 2.84
CA ALA A 34 -16.12 6.03 2.92
C ALA A 34 -16.37 5.37 1.55
N ALA A 35 -16.95 6.11 0.61
CA ALA A 35 -17.16 5.62 -0.77
C ALA A 35 -15.82 5.44 -1.51
N GLU A 36 -14.89 6.37 -1.31
CA GLU A 36 -13.55 6.29 -1.90
C GLU A 36 -12.71 5.18 -1.26
N ILE A 37 -12.87 4.93 0.04
CA ILE A 37 -12.27 3.77 0.70
C ILE A 37 -12.80 2.47 0.07
N THR A 38 -14.12 2.33 -0.13
CA THR A 38 -14.69 1.16 -0.80
C THR A 38 -14.14 0.98 -2.22
N MET A 39 -14.02 2.07 -2.99
CA MET A 39 -13.45 2.05 -4.33
C MET A 39 -11.97 1.65 -4.31
N MET A 40 -11.19 2.22 -3.40
CA MET A 40 -9.77 1.89 -3.18
C MET A 40 -9.59 0.38 -2.94
N LYS A 41 -10.39 -0.21 -2.04
CA LYS A 41 -10.35 -1.65 -1.75
C LYS A 41 -10.61 -2.49 -3.00
N ALA A 42 -11.65 -2.15 -3.78
CA ALA A 42 -11.99 -2.86 -5.00
C ALA A 42 -10.90 -2.76 -6.08
N MET A 43 -10.33 -1.56 -6.25
CA MET A 43 -9.25 -1.32 -7.21
C MET A 43 -7.98 -2.09 -6.84
N LEU A 44 -7.62 -2.11 -5.55
CA LEU A 44 -6.48 -2.87 -5.06
C LEU A 44 -6.66 -4.38 -5.29
N ALA A 45 -7.84 -4.93 -4.96
CA ALA A 45 -8.14 -6.34 -5.18
C ALA A 45 -7.96 -6.73 -6.64
N ASN A 46 -8.49 -5.93 -7.58
CA ASN A 46 -8.30 -6.17 -9.01
C ASN A 46 -6.84 -6.05 -9.45
N ALA A 47 -6.12 -5.04 -8.97
CA ALA A 47 -4.71 -4.85 -9.33
C ALA A 47 -3.83 -6.02 -8.88
N VAL A 48 -4.09 -6.58 -7.70
CA VAL A 48 -3.39 -7.77 -7.21
C VAL A 48 -3.73 -9.00 -8.04
N ILE A 49 -4.99 -9.20 -8.43
CA ILE A 49 -5.38 -10.30 -9.34
C ILE A 49 -4.60 -10.19 -10.65
N THR A 50 -4.57 -9.00 -11.26
CA THR A 50 -3.81 -8.75 -12.49
C THR A 50 -2.31 -9.01 -12.30
N TYR A 51 -1.73 -8.54 -11.19
CA TYR A 51 -0.33 -8.79 -10.88
C TYR A 51 -0.01 -10.28 -10.73
N ASN A 52 -0.82 -11.03 -10.00
CA ASN A 52 -0.63 -12.47 -9.78
C ASN A 52 -0.71 -13.27 -11.09
N GLN A 53 -1.55 -12.85 -12.05
CA GLN A 53 -1.60 -13.43 -13.40
C GLN A 53 -0.30 -13.19 -14.18
N LEU A 54 0.33 -12.01 -14.02
CA LEU A 54 1.58 -11.67 -14.71
C LEU A 54 2.80 -12.44 -14.18
N VAL A 55 2.88 -12.66 -12.86
CA VAL A 55 4.00 -13.41 -12.25
C VAL A 55 3.85 -14.93 -12.38
N ASN A 56 2.78 -15.40 -13.04
CA ASN A 56 2.46 -16.80 -13.29
C ASN A 56 2.61 -17.69 -12.03
N TYR A 57 2.12 -17.17 -10.90
CA TYR A 57 2.08 -17.87 -9.62
C TYR A 57 3.40 -18.44 -9.09
N LYS A 58 4.54 -17.84 -9.45
CA LYS A 58 5.80 -18.15 -8.74
C LYS A 58 5.61 -17.80 -7.26
N GLU A 59 5.64 -18.80 -6.37
CA GLU A 59 5.22 -18.66 -4.97
C GLU A 59 5.85 -17.46 -4.25
N SER A 60 7.12 -17.15 -4.54
CA SER A 60 7.82 -16.00 -3.95
C SER A 60 7.36 -14.62 -4.42
N TYR A 61 6.42 -14.58 -5.37
CA TYR A 61 5.88 -13.36 -5.98
C TYR A 61 4.36 -13.25 -5.82
N VAL A 62 3.64 -14.31 -5.42
CA VAL A 62 2.16 -14.24 -5.32
C VAL A 62 1.73 -13.41 -4.13
N ILE A 63 0.81 -12.47 -4.33
CA ILE A 63 0.22 -11.70 -3.24
C ILE A 63 -1.14 -12.28 -2.88
N GLU A 64 -1.25 -12.84 -1.67
CA GLU A 64 -2.51 -13.29 -1.08
C GLU A 64 -3.03 -12.23 -0.10
N LEU A 65 -3.87 -11.30 -0.58
CA LEU A 65 -4.29 -10.13 0.21
C LEU A 65 -4.87 -10.47 1.60
N SER A 66 -5.46 -11.64 1.80
CA SER A 66 -5.97 -12.06 3.13
C SER A 66 -4.89 -12.11 4.22
N SER A 67 -3.63 -12.25 3.84
CA SER A 67 -2.49 -12.36 4.75
C SER A 67 -1.80 -11.02 5.01
N TYR A 68 -2.35 -9.91 4.49
CA TYR A 68 -1.71 -8.60 4.49
C TYR A 68 -2.45 -7.58 5.36
N GLY A 69 -1.64 -6.71 5.97
CA GLY A 69 -2.04 -5.37 6.35
C GLY A 69 -1.80 -4.42 5.18
N VAL A 70 -2.69 -3.46 4.98
CA VAL A 70 -2.58 -2.43 3.94
C VAL A 70 -2.67 -1.06 4.59
N GLN A 71 -1.55 -0.36 4.60
CA GLN A 71 -1.51 1.06 4.94
C GLN A 71 -1.97 1.90 3.76
N TYR A 72 -2.73 2.94 4.05
CA TYR A 72 -3.16 3.90 3.04
C TYR A 72 -3.06 5.34 3.55
N THR A 73 -2.67 6.24 2.64
CA THR A 73 -2.59 7.67 2.93
C THR A 73 -3.07 8.47 1.71
N PRO A 74 -4.18 9.21 1.83
CA PRO A 74 -4.62 10.14 0.80
C PRO A 74 -3.82 11.46 0.82
N TYR A 75 -3.40 11.94 -0.34
CA TYR A 75 -2.68 13.20 -0.50
C TYR A 75 -2.97 13.88 -1.85
N TYR A 76 -2.69 15.16 -1.93
CA TYR A 76 -2.63 15.89 -3.19
C TYR A 76 -1.20 15.86 -3.73
N ASN A 77 -1.03 15.56 -5.02
CA ASN A 77 0.24 15.78 -5.70
C ASN A 77 0.42 17.26 -6.08
N LYS A 78 1.59 17.64 -6.61
CA LYS A 78 1.87 19.02 -7.03
C LYS A 78 1.00 19.52 -8.19
N LEU A 79 0.37 18.61 -8.93
CA LEU A 79 -0.60 18.93 -9.98
C LEU A 79 -2.02 19.13 -9.42
N GLY A 80 -2.22 18.98 -8.10
CA GLY A 80 -3.53 19.09 -7.46
C GLY A 80 -4.41 17.85 -7.62
N GLU A 81 -3.86 16.74 -8.11
CA GLU A 81 -4.58 15.47 -8.24
C GLU A 81 -4.63 14.75 -6.90
N ARG A 82 -5.76 14.11 -6.58
CA ARG A 82 -5.93 13.31 -5.38
C ARG A 82 -5.40 11.91 -5.61
N ILE A 83 -4.38 11.56 -4.84
CA ILE A 83 -3.70 10.27 -4.87
C ILE A 83 -3.94 9.54 -3.54
N ILE A 84 -4.13 8.23 -3.59
CA ILE A 84 -4.01 7.37 -2.41
C ILE A 84 -2.75 6.53 -2.58
N TRP A 85 -1.77 6.73 -1.71
CA TRP A 85 -0.65 5.82 -1.61
C TRP A 85 -1.07 4.58 -0.82
N LEU A 86 -0.65 3.40 -1.29
CA LEU A 86 -0.96 2.10 -0.68
C LEU A 86 0.33 1.33 -0.44
N ASN A 87 0.46 0.79 0.76
CA ASN A 87 1.61 0.00 1.21
C ASN A 87 1.13 -1.28 1.88
N GLY A 88 1.38 -2.41 1.25
CA GLY A 88 1.01 -3.73 1.75
C GLY A 88 2.18 -4.45 2.39
N PHE A 89 1.93 -5.10 3.53
CA PHE A 89 2.91 -5.91 4.26
C PHE A 89 2.26 -7.20 4.80
N MET A 90 2.99 -8.32 4.78
CA MET A 90 2.51 -9.57 5.37
C MET A 90 2.46 -9.50 6.89
N LEU A 91 1.30 -9.82 7.48
CA LEU A 91 1.08 -9.76 8.93
C LEU A 91 1.90 -10.81 9.70
N GLU A 92 2.01 -12.03 9.16
CA GLU A 92 2.72 -13.13 9.83
C GLU A 92 4.21 -12.84 10.03
N ARG A 93 4.86 -12.14 9.09
CA ARG A 93 6.30 -11.83 9.16
C ARG A 93 6.66 -10.83 10.26
N TYR A 94 5.81 -9.81 10.48
CA TYR A 94 6.09 -8.80 11.50
C TYR A 94 5.77 -9.28 12.94
N SER A 95 4.83 -10.23 13.08
CA SER A 95 4.30 -10.76 14.36
C SER A 95 5.30 -11.22 15.43
N SER A 96 6.60 -11.28 15.10
CA SER A 96 7.70 -11.75 15.96
C SER A 96 9.04 -11.01 15.77
N SER A 97 9.09 -9.90 15.02
CA SER A 97 10.34 -9.38 14.41
C SER A 97 10.69 -7.89 14.64
N TYR A 98 10.52 -7.43 15.90
CA TYR A 98 11.03 -6.16 16.48
C TYR A 98 10.25 -4.86 16.18
N THR A 99 9.99 -4.10 17.26
CA THR A 99 9.28 -2.80 17.41
C THR A 99 7.75 -2.80 17.48
N GLU A 100 7.13 -3.97 17.49
CA GLU A 100 5.73 -4.12 17.90
C GLU A 100 5.60 -4.06 19.44
N GLU A 101 4.88 -3.06 19.95
CA GLU A 101 4.39 -3.01 21.34
C GLU A 101 2.85 -3.05 21.39
N ASP A 102 2.15 -2.15 20.66
CA ASP A 102 0.69 -2.12 20.62
C ASP A 102 0.07 -3.09 19.59
N GLY A 103 0.84 -3.49 18.57
CA GLY A 103 0.32 -4.06 17.30
C GLY A 103 -0.38 -3.04 16.39
N ASP A 104 -0.24 -1.74 16.69
CA ASP A 104 -0.89 -0.62 15.99
C ASP A 104 -0.06 -0.13 14.79
N TYR A 105 -0.42 -0.61 13.59
CA TYR A 105 0.22 -0.22 12.34
C TYR A 105 -0.23 1.16 11.80
N THR A 106 -0.94 1.97 12.60
CA THR A 106 -1.26 3.37 12.23
C THR A 106 -0.18 4.36 12.66
N ARG A 107 0.69 3.97 13.62
CA ARG A 107 1.68 4.85 14.27
C ARG A 107 2.98 5.06 13.48
N GLY A 108 3.20 4.29 12.43
CA GLY A 108 4.41 4.33 11.61
C GLY A 108 4.23 3.60 10.30
N VAL A 109 5.03 3.92 9.28
CA VAL A 109 5.03 3.17 8.02
C VAL A 109 5.76 1.85 8.23
N VAL A 110 5.12 0.73 7.86
CA VAL A 110 5.77 -0.58 7.83
C VAL A 110 6.57 -0.68 6.54
N PHE A 111 7.88 -0.88 6.64
CA PHE A 111 8.74 -1.04 5.48
C PHE A 111 9.72 -2.20 5.70
N GLY A 112 9.88 -3.03 4.68
CA GLY A 112 10.89 -4.08 4.66
C GLY A 112 11.89 -3.83 3.53
N LEU A 113 13.17 -4.07 3.83
CA LEU A 113 14.24 -4.08 2.83
C LEU A 113 14.38 -5.45 2.15
N ASP A 114 13.79 -6.48 2.74
CA ASP A 114 13.84 -7.84 2.23
C ASP A 114 12.94 -8.00 1.01
N GLY A 115 13.44 -8.70 0.00
CA GLY A 115 12.74 -8.93 -1.26
C GLY A 115 11.60 -9.93 -1.19
N GLY A 116 10.90 -10.07 -2.31
CA GLY A 116 9.79 -11.00 -2.51
C GLY A 116 8.43 -10.36 -2.27
N ASN A 117 7.40 -11.19 -2.14
CA ASN A 117 6.01 -10.75 -1.99
C ASN A 117 5.70 -10.11 -0.64
N TYR A 118 6.56 -10.22 0.38
CA TYR A 118 6.30 -9.70 1.73
C TYR A 118 5.89 -8.22 1.79
N TYR A 119 6.36 -7.41 0.83
CA TYR A 119 6.14 -5.97 0.76
C TYR A 119 5.76 -5.56 -0.65
N PHE A 120 4.60 -4.90 -0.80
CA PHE A 120 4.16 -4.32 -2.07
C PHE A 120 3.73 -2.87 -1.92
N GLN A 121 3.84 -2.12 -3.01
CA GLN A 121 3.38 -0.74 -3.08
C GLN A 121 2.65 -0.46 -4.39
N THR A 122 1.68 0.45 -4.31
CA THR A 122 0.93 0.98 -5.45
C THR A 122 0.32 2.33 -5.06
N ALA A 123 -0.28 3.03 -6.02
CA ALA A 123 -0.98 4.28 -5.80
C ALA A 123 -2.20 4.39 -6.70
N ILE A 124 -3.27 5.01 -6.20
CA ILE A 124 -4.50 5.26 -6.95
C ILE A 124 -4.63 6.75 -7.20
N ASN A 125 -4.77 7.15 -8.46
CA ASN A 125 -5.25 8.48 -8.80
C ASN A 125 -6.78 8.45 -8.80
N LEU A 126 -7.40 9.10 -7.80
CA LEU A 126 -8.86 9.08 -7.60
C LEU A 126 -9.62 9.81 -8.71
N ALA A 127 -9.05 10.90 -9.24
CA ALA A 127 -9.69 11.68 -10.30
C ALA A 127 -9.74 10.90 -11.62
N LYS A 128 -8.67 10.15 -11.92
CA LYS A 128 -8.55 9.35 -13.14
C LYS A 128 -9.11 7.94 -12.98
N GLN A 129 -9.39 7.50 -11.75
CA GLN A 129 -9.74 6.11 -11.42
C GLN A 129 -8.72 5.11 -11.97
N VAL A 130 -7.43 5.46 -11.88
CA VAL A 130 -6.32 4.61 -12.33
C VAL A 130 -5.48 4.20 -11.13
N ILE A 131 -5.17 2.91 -11.04
CA ILE A 131 -4.20 2.35 -10.11
C ILE A 131 -2.88 2.13 -10.84
N SER A 132 -1.77 2.52 -10.21
CA SER A 132 -0.44 2.21 -10.73
C SER A 132 -0.14 0.71 -10.57
N PRO A 133 0.75 0.13 -11.39
CA PRO A 133 1.10 -1.28 -11.26
C PRO A 133 1.55 -1.61 -9.84
N VAL A 134 1.11 -2.77 -9.32
CA VAL A 134 1.61 -3.29 -8.05
C VAL A 134 3.09 -3.61 -8.21
N ARG A 135 3.91 -3.05 -7.32
CA ARG A 135 5.35 -3.27 -7.29
C ARG A 135 5.71 -3.96 -5.98
N ILE A 136 6.39 -5.09 -6.06
CA ILE A 136 7.01 -5.71 -4.90
C ILE A 136 8.47 -5.26 -4.79
N ASN A 137 9.05 -5.31 -3.60
CA ASN A 137 10.49 -5.17 -3.46
C ASN A 137 11.15 -6.41 -4.09
N GLY A 138 11.97 -6.20 -5.12
CA GLY A 138 12.68 -7.30 -5.80
C GLY A 138 13.63 -8.04 -4.85
N PHE A 139 14.21 -9.15 -5.30
CA PHE A 139 15.26 -9.83 -4.54
C PHE A 139 16.51 -8.94 -4.47
N ALA A 140 17.09 -8.81 -3.27
CA ALA A 140 18.46 -8.33 -3.07
C ALA A 140 19.46 -9.43 -3.49
#